data_AF-A0A1G3B5W7-F1
#
_entry.id   AF-A0A1G3B5W7-F1
#
_cell.length_a   1.000
_cell.length_b   1.000
_cell.length_c   1.000
_cell.angle_alpha   90.00
_cell.angle_beta   90.00
_cell.angle_gamma   90.00
#
_symmetry.space_group_name_H-M   'P 1'
#
loop_
_entity.id
_entity.type
_entity.pdbx_description
1 polymer ?
#
loop_
_entity_poly.entity_id
_entity_poly.type
_entity_poly.pdbx_seq_one_letter_code
_entity_poly.pdbx_strand_id
1 'polypeptide(L)'
;MKSIGELSQRLSVCQASCPQTEPVYIEILRKMGGEKRLRVALELYEIALNLARQNILEKYPDITEEELKRKIFERFGYDTGRLAGKSNR
;
A
#
# COMPACT_ATOMS: atom_id res chain seq x y z
N MET A 1 -8.69 21.86 -3.71
CA MET A 1 -8.34 20.57 -3.08
C MET A 1 -9.49 20.17 -2.16
N LYS A 2 -10.04 18.95 -2.28
CA LYS A 2 -11.13 18.48 -1.40
C LYS A 2 -10.58 18.16 0.00
N SER A 3 -11.36 18.42 1.04
CA SER A 3 -10.91 18.18 2.41
C SER A 3 -10.81 16.67 2.70
N ILE A 4 -9.92 16.26 3.61
CA ILE A 4 -9.79 14.85 4.02
C ILE A 4 -11.12 14.30 4.57
N GLY A 5 -11.93 15.17 5.20
CA GLY A 5 -13.28 14.82 5.66
C GLY A 5 -14.23 14.45 4.51
N GLU A 6 -14.20 15.19 3.40
CA GLU A 6 -15.01 14.88 2.21
C GLU A 6 -14.58 13.58 1.53
N LEU A 7 -13.28 13.25 1.56
CA LEU A 7 -12.77 12.00 1.02
C LEU A 7 -13.17 10.80 1.90
N SER A 8 -13.10 10.95 3.22
CA SER A 8 -13.53 9.93 4.18
C SER A 8 -15.02 9.63 4.07
N GLN A 9 -15.85 10.67 3.94
CA GLN A 9 -17.31 10.55 3.81
C GLN A 9 -17.69 9.86 2.48
N ARG A 10 -16.97 10.14 1.39
CA ARG A 10 -17.16 9.43 0.11
C ARG A 10 -16.71 7.97 0.17
N LEU A 11 -15.62 7.67 0.87
CA LEU A 11 -15.16 6.28 1.07
C LEU A 11 -16.20 5.45 1.84
N SER A 12 -16.77 6.04 2.90
CA SER A 12 -17.86 5.43 3.69
C SER A 12 -19.12 5.19 2.85
N VAL A 13 -19.50 6.14 1.99
CA VAL A 13 -20.63 5.96 1.07
C VAL A 13 -20.35 4.86 0.03
N CYS A 14 -19.13 4.78 -0.53
CA CYS A 14 -18.74 3.71 -1.44
C CYS A 14 -18.74 2.32 -0.77
N GLN A 15 -18.34 2.24 0.51
CA GLN A 15 -18.39 1.01 1.30
C GLN A 15 -19.83 0.60 1.62
N ALA A 16 -20.71 1.56 1.92
CA ALA A 16 -22.12 1.29 2.19
C ALA A 16 -22.93 0.91 0.92
N SER A 17 -22.54 1.42 -0.25
CA SER A 17 -23.25 1.15 -1.51
C SER A 17 -22.93 -0.20 -2.16
N CYS A 18 -21.89 -0.91 -1.69
CA CYS A 18 -21.46 -2.18 -2.29
C CYS A 18 -21.15 -3.26 -1.22
N PRO A 19 -22.14 -3.72 -0.45
CA PRO A 19 -21.97 -4.81 0.53
C PRO A 19 -21.61 -6.18 -0.10
N GLN A 20 -21.66 -6.28 -1.44
CA GLN A 20 -21.34 -7.52 -2.18
C GLN A 20 -19.86 -7.65 -2.58
N THR A 21 -19.02 -6.62 -2.42
CA THR A 21 -17.65 -6.65 -2.98
C THR A 21 -16.69 -7.55 -2.21
N GLU A 22 -16.75 -7.58 -0.89
CA GLU A 22 -15.82 -8.37 -0.09
C GLU A 22 -16.03 -9.89 -0.25
N PRO A 23 -17.26 -10.43 -0.16
CA PRO A 23 -17.50 -11.86 -0.42
C PRO A 23 -17.12 -12.27 -1.86
N VAL A 24 -17.50 -11.46 -2.86
CA VAL A 24 -17.16 -11.72 -4.27
C VAL A 24 -15.64 -11.68 -4.48
N TYR A 25 -14.95 -10.72 -3.87
CA TYR A 25 -13.50 -10.61 -3.94
C TYR A 25 -12.81 -11.83 -3.28
N ILE A 26 -13.28 -12.28 -2.12
CA ILE A 26 -12.77 -13.48 -1.46
C ILE A 26 -12.96 -14.71 -2.36
N GLU A 27 -14.10 -14.86 -3.04
CA GLU A 27 -14.32 -15.95 -3.98
C GLU A 27 -13.37 -15.90 -5.19
N ILE A 28 -13.13 -14.72 -5.74
CA ILE A 28 -12.15 -14.51 -6.82
C ILE A 28 -10.76 -14.94 -6.34
N LEU A 29 -10.35 -14.50 -5.15
CA LEU A 29 -9.05 -14.89 -4.57
C LEU A 29 -8.97 -16.40 -4.37
N ARG A 30 -10.03 -17.07 -3.88
CA ARG A 30 -10.09 -18.53 -3.71
C ARG A 30 -9.92 -19.29 -5.01
N LYS A 31 -10.54 -18.79 -6.10
CA LYS A 31 -10.43 -19.38 -7.45
C LYS A 31 -9.07 -19.12 -8.11
N MET A 32 -8.32 -18.12 -7.65
CA MET A 32 -6.97 -17.86 -8.16
C MET A 32 -5.96 -18.93 -7.69
N GLY A 33 -5.13 -19.39 -8.62
CA GLY A 33 -3.97 -20.23 -8.31
C GLY A 33 -3.00 -19.53 -7.36
N GLY A 34 -2.34 -20.31 -6.49
CA GLY A 34 -1.48 -19.80 -5.41
C GLY A 34 -0.39 -18.85 -5.88
N GLU A 35 0.33 -19.20 -6.96
CA GLU A 35 1.38 -18.35 -7.54
C GLU A 35 0.85 -17.01 -8.04
N LYS A 36 -0.30 -17.02 -8.75
CA LYS A 36 -0.94 -15.79 -9.23
C LYS A 36 -1.39 -14.92 -8.06
N ARG A 37 -1.93 -15.53 -7.00
CA ARG A 37 -2.32 -14.82 -5.79
C ARG A 37 -1.13 -14.19 -5.08
N LEU A 38 -0.02 -14.90 -4.98
CA LEU A 38 1.21 -14.37 -4.38
C LEU A 38 1.77 -13.21 -5.21
N ARG A 39 1.78 -13.32 -6.55
CA ARG A 39 2.21 -12.24 -7.43
C ARG A 39 1.39 -10.97 -7.22
N VAL A 40 0.06 -11.08 -7.23
CA VAL A 40 -0.83 -9.93 -7.00
C VAL A 40 -0.58 -9.32 -5.61
N ALA A 41 -0.38 -10.14 -4.58
CA ALA A 41 -0.09 -9.63 -3.23
C ALA A 41 1.24 -8.85 -3.18
N LEU A 42 2.28 -9.32 -3.88
CA LEU A 42 3.57 -8.63 -3.96
C LEU A 42 3.47 -7.32 -4.73
N GLU A 43 2.75 -7.29 -5.85
CA GLU A 43 2.50 -6.07 -6.63
C GLU A 43 1.75 -5.02 -5.79
N LEU A 44 0.70 -5.44 -5.05
CA LEU A 44 -0.04 -4.55 -4.16
C LEU A 44 0.85 -4.01 -3.02
N TYR A 45 1.73 -4.85 -2.48
CA TYR A 45 2.69 -4.42 -1.46
C TYR A 45 3.66 -3.37 -1.99
N GLU A 46 4.22 -3.56 -3.19
CA GLU A 46 5.12 -2.59 -3.82
C GLU A 46 4.43 -1.24 -4.06
N ILE A 47 3.19 -1.25 -4.54
CA ILE A 47 2.40 -0.03 -4.74
C ILE A 47 2.18 0.69 -3.40
N ALA A 48 1.73 -0.03 -2.36
CA ALA A 48 1.48 0.55 -1.05
C ALA A 48 2.75 1.15 -0.43
N LEU A 49 3.89 0.46 -0.59
CA LEU A 49 5.19 0.91 -0.12
C LEU A 49 5.63 2.20 -0.82
N ASN A 50 5.49 2.28 -2.14
CA ASN A 50 5.85 3.47 -2.91
C ASN A 50 4.98 4.68 -2.53
N LEU A 51 3.68 4.48 -2.36
CA LEU A 51 2.77 5.53 -1.91
C LEU A 51 3.14 6.04 -0.51
N ALA A 52 3.46 5.12 0.41
CA ALA A 52 3.91 5.49 1.74
C ALA A 52 5.24 6.24 1.72
N ARG A 53 6.22 5.78 0.92
CA ARG A 53 7.53 6.45 0.76
C ARG A 53 7.34 7.88 0.25
N GLN A 54 6.56 8.06 -0.83
CA GLN A 54 6.27 9.38 -1.39
C GLN A 54 5.59 10.29 -0.37
N ASN A 55 4.57 9.79 0.34
CA ASN A 55 3.89 10.55 1.37
C ASN A 55 4.82 10.98 2.53
N ILE A 56 5.79 10.12 2.91
CA ILE A 56 6.78 10.46 3.95
C ILE A 56 7.73 11.55 3.43
N LEU A 57 8.25 11.41 2.21
CA LEU A 57 9.15 12.40 1.59
C LEU A 57 8.48 13.76 1.42
N GLU A 58 7.21 13.80 1.00
CA GLU A 58 6.44 15.05 0.90
C GLU A 58 6.26 15.73 2.26
N LYS A 59 6.10 14.94 3.33
CA LYS A 59 5.90 15.45 4.69
C LYS A 59 7.22 15.85 5.38
N TYR A 60 8.33 15.22 5.00
CA TYR A 60 9.67 15.43 5.58
C TYR A 60 10.72 15.52 4.45
N PRO A 61 10.85 16.68 3.79
CA PRO A 61 11.72 16.82 2.61
C PRO A 61 13.21 16.56 2.88
N ASP A 62 13.68 16.87 4.09
CA ASP A 62 15.09 16.76 4.49
C ASP A 62 15.39 15.48 5.30
N ILE A 63 14.49 14.49 5.27
CA ILE A 63 14.66 13.24 6.01
C ILE A 63 15.88 12.47 5.51
N THR A 64 16.66 11.88 6.41
CA THR A 64 17.76 10.99 6.01
C THR A 64 17.21 9.63 5.54
N GLU A 65 18.01 8.88 4.79
CA GLU A 65 17.59 7.56 4.31
C GLU A 65 17.37 6.57 5.47
N GLU A 66 18.16 6.66 6.54
CA GLU A 66 17.98 5.85 7.76
C GLU A 66 16.64 6.14 8.44
N GLU A 67 16.28 7.41 8.53
CA GLU A 67 15.02 7.82 9.15
C GLU A 67 13.82 7.50 8.27
N LEU A 68 13.97 7.61 6.95
CA LEU A 68 12.97 7.18 5.99
C LEU A 68 12.70 5.68 6.14
N LYS A 69 13.75 4.85 6.20
CA LYS A 69 13.63 3.40 6.46
C LYS A 69 12.91 3.12 7.77
N ARG A 70 13.25 3.83 8.85
CA ARG A 70 12.58 3.71 10.16
C ARG A 70 11.09 4.03 10.05
N LYS A 71 10.71 5.14 9.40
CA LYS A 71 9.29 5.52 9.22
C LYS A 71 8.52 4.54 8.33
N ILE A 72 9.16 3.97 7.32
CA ILE A 72 8.54 2.93 6.51
C ILE A 72 8.35 1.66 7.34
N PHE A 73 9.35 1.26 8.13
CA PHE A 73 9.27 0.12 9.05
C PHE A 73 8.13 0.29 10.07
N GLU A 74 7.98 1.49 10.65
CA GLU A 74 6.86 1.81 11.55
C GLU A 74 5.47 1.59 10.92
N ARG A 75 5.34 1.72 9.58
CA ARG A 75 4.05 1.52 8.88
C ARG A 75 3.78 0.07 8.49
N PHE A 76 4.81 -0.67 8.07
CA PHE A 76 4.63 -2.00 7.47
C PHE A 76 5.15 -3.16 8.32
N GLY A 77 5.96 -2.90 9.36
CA GLY A 77 6.45 -3.92 10.29
C GLY A 77 7.50 -4.89 9.73
N TYR A 78 8.03 -4.64 8.54
CA TYR A 78 9.08 -5.45 7.92
C TYR A 78 10.20 -4.57 7.38
N ASP A 79 11.43 -5.08 7.44
CA ASP A 79 12.58 -4.42 6.82
C ASP A 79 12.37 -4.35 5.30
N THR A 80 12.27 -3.14 4.77
CA THR A 80 12.10 -2.86 3.35
C THR A 80 13.41 -2.94 2.56
N GLY A 81 14.50 -3.40 3.19
CA GLY A 81 15.81 -3.65 2.60
C GLY A 81 15.81 -4.53 1.34
N ARG A 82 14.71 -5.22 1.02
CA ARG A 82 14.53 -5.90 -0.28
C ARG A 82 14.61 -4.98 -1.50
N LEU A 83 14.34 -3.68 -1.36
CA LEU A 83 14.45 -2.71 -2.47
C LEU A 83 15.86 -2.13 -2.64
N ALA A 84 16.79 -2.37 -1.70
CA ALA A 84 18.16 -1.86 -1.81
C ALA A 84 19.02 -2.62 -2.86
N GLY A 85 18.46 -3.62 -3.54
CA GLY A 85 19.19 -4.55 -4.42
C GLY A 85 19.04 -4.34 -5.93
N LYS A 86 18.49 -3.22 -6.42
CA LYS A 86 18.50 -2.89 -7.86
C LYS A 86 19.22 -1.56 -8.12
N SER A 87 20.48 -1.50 -7.71
CA SER A 87 21.44 -0.57 -8.32
C SER A 87 21.96 -1.22 -9.61
N ASN A 88 21.78 -0.54 -10.74
CA ASN A 88 22.27 -0.96 -12.06
C ASN A 88 23.70 -1.52 -12.00
N ARG A 89 23.87 -2.78 -12.41
CA ARG A 89 25.07 -3.30 -13.04
C ARG A 89 24.68 -4.35 -14.06
#